data_AF-A0A4R4ZMD7-F1
#
_entry.id   AF-A0A4R4ZMD7-F1
#
_cell.length_a   1.000
_cell.length_b   1.000
_cell.length_c   1.000
_cell.angle_alpha   90.00
_cell.angle_beta   90.00
_cell.angle_gamma   90.00
#
_symmetry.space_group_name_H-M   'P 1'
#
loop_
_entity.id
_entity.type
_entity.pdbx_description
1 polymer ?
#
loop_
_entity_poly.entity_id
_entity_poly.type
_entity_poly.pdbx_seq_one_letter_code
_entity_poly.pdbx_strand_id
1 'polypeptide(L)'
;MSCLGERLTALVDGELGHEERERALAHLAGCGRCRNEADQMRRLKGRLRGLSELPATDGTDDLPSGDFLSRLRSLPGSAGLPEPAEAAPEPAVPAAPVRPRSAA
;
A
#
# COMPACT_ATOMS: atom_id res chain seq x y z
N MET A 1 17.40 7.75 9.90
CA MET A 1 15.97 8.05 9.72
C MET A 1 15.52 7.47 8.39
N SER A 2 14.84 6.33 8.42
CA SER A 2 14.33 5.64 7.23
C SER A 2 13.14 6.40 6.62
N CYS A 3 13.08 6.46 5.28
CA CYS A 3 11.95 7.04 4.53
C CYS A 3 10.76 6.06 4.51
N LEU A 4 9.57 6.53 4.13
CA LEU A 4 8.31 5.78 4.28
C LEU A 4 8.09 4.62 3.28
N GLY A 5 8.76 4.58 2.12
CA GLY A 5 8.63 3.46 1.16
C GLY A 5 7.17 3.18 0.74
N GLU A 6 6.75 1.90 0.72
CA GLU A 6 5.35 1.50 0.43
C GLU A 6 4.30 2.22 1.31
N ARG A 7 4.64 2.57 2.55
CA ARG A 7 3.70 3.25 3.45
C ARG A 7 3.33 4.65 2.94
N LEU A 8 4.17 5.26 2.11
CA LEU A 8 3.87 6.53 1.46
C LEU A 8 2.77 6.38 0.40
N THR A 9 2.84 5.31 -0.39
CA THR A 9 1.82 4.96 -1.38
C THR A 9 0.49 4.68 -0.70
N ALA A 10 0.47 3.82 0.32
CA ALA A 10 -0.73 3.51 1.09
C ALA A 10 -1.34 4.77 1.73
N LEU A 11 -0.53 5.72 2.20
CA LEU A 11 -1.01 7.00 2.72
C LEU A 11 -1.70 7.84 1.64
N VAL A 12 -1.13 7.93 0.43
CA VAL A 12 -1.73 8.66 -0.70
C VAL A 12 -3.01 7.97 -1.18
N ASP A 13 -3.05 6.65 -1.05
CA ASP A 13 -4.21 5.85 -1.42
C ASP A 13 -5.37 5.90 -0.43
N GLY A 14 -5.06 6.18 0.85
CA GLY A 14 -6.04 6.20 1.93
C GLY A 14 -6.21 4.84 2.59
N GLU A 15 -5.29 3.91 2.32
CA GLU A 15 -5.32 2.52 2.75
C GLU A 15 -4.69 2.31 4.14
N LEU A 16 -4.11 3.37 4.75
CA LEU A 16 -3.56 3.28 6.11
C LEU A 16 -4.66 3.38 7.17
N GLY A 17 -4.57 2.52 8.17
CA GLY A 17 -5.34 2.66 9.41
C GLY A 17 -5.00 3.95 10.18
N HIS A 18 -5.84 4.33 11.15
CA HIS A 18 -5.73 5.62 11.85
C HIS A 18 -4.35 5.85 12.48
N GLU A 19 -3.89 4.89 13.27
CA GLU A 19 -2.60 4.92 13.97
C GLU A 19 -1.39 5.03 13.02
N GLU A 20 -1.44 4.32 11.90
CA GLU A 20 -0.38 4.35 10.89
C GLU A 20 -0.37 5.66 10.12
N ARG A 21 -1.56 6.17 9.81
CA ARG A 21 -1.74 7.45 9.16
C ARG A 21 -1.16 8.58 10.01
N GLU A 22 -1.43 8.58 11.32
CA GLU A 22 -0.86 9.59 12.23
C GLU A 22 0.67 9.55 12.27
N ARG A 23 1.26 8.34 12.38
CA ARG A 23 2.72 8.18 12.33
C ARG A 23 3.32 8.66 11.00
N ALA A 24 2.66 8.37 9.88
CA ALA A 24 3.11 8.81 8.57
C ALA A 24 3.02 10.35 8.43
N LEU A 25 1.95 10.96 8.93
CA LEU A 25 1.79 12.42 8.95
C LEU A 25 2.86 13.10 9.82
N ALA A 26 3.17 12.53 10.99
CA ALA A 26 4.25 13.02 11.84
C ALA A 26 5.61 12.97 11.13
N HIS A 27 5.88 11.88 10.38
CA HIS A 27 7.10 11.79 9.56
C HIS A 27 7.12 12.85 8.43
N LEU A 28 5.99 13.08 7.74
CA LEU A 28 5.90 14.11 6.70
C LEU A 28 6.18 15.51 7.25
N ALA A 29 5.77 15.81 8.48
CA ALA A 29 6.10 17.08 9.12
C ALA A 29 7.62 17.28 9.27
N GLY A 30 8.37 16.20 9.53
CA GLY A 30 9.83 16.23 9.71
C GLY A 30 10.67 15.99 8.44
N CYS A 31 10.11 15.45 7.36
CA CYS A 31 10.86 15.00 6.20
C CYS A 31 10.43 15.71 4.90
N GLY A 32 11.26 16.61 4.38
CA GLY A 32 11.03 17.30 3.11
C GLY A 32 10.98 16.37 1.89
N ARG A 33 11.80 15.32 1.89
CA ARG A 33 11.84 14.33 0.79
C ARG A 33 10.53 13.58 0.66
N CYS A 34 10.02 13.01 1.76
CA CYS A 34 8.75 12.27 1.73
C CYS A 34 7.56 13.18 1.42
N ARG A 35 7.61 14.47 1.79
CA ARG A 35 6.59 15.45 1.36
C ARG A 35 6.59 15.64 -0.15
N ASN A 36 7.75 15.88 -0.74
CA ASN A 36 7.86 16.08 -2.18
C ASN A 36 7.43 14.85 -2.97
N GLU A 37 7.77 13.65 -2.50
CA GLU A 37 7.33 12.39 -3.09
C GLU A 37 5.80 12.23 -2.98
N ALA A 38 5.21 12.46 -1.80
CA ALA A 38 3.76 12.39 -1.61
C ALA A 38 3.00 13.38 -2.51
N ASP A 39 3.52 14.60 -2.68
CA ASP A 39 2.89 15.61 -3.52
C ASP A 39 2.94 15.24 -5.00
N GLN A 40 4.03 14.64 -5.47
CA GLN A 40 4.12 14.09 -6.83
C GLN A 40 3.07 13.00 -7.03
N MET A 41 2.95 12.08 -6.08
CA MET A 41 1.97 10.99 -6.15
C MET A 41 0.52 11.49 -6.13
N ARG A 42 0.20 12.48 -5.28
CA ARG A 42 -1.13 13.11 -5.25
C ARG A 42 -1.48 13.80 -6.56
N ARG A 43 -0.52 14.49 -7.19
CA ARG A 43 -0.71 15.10 -8.52
C ARG A 43 -0.99 14.05 -9.59
N LEU A 44 -0.23 12.95 -9.59
CA LEU A 44 -0.46 11.83 -10.51
C LEU A 44 -1.83 11.19 -10.29
N LYS A 45 -2.20 10.90 -9.04
CA LYS A 45 -3.52 10.38 -8.67
C LYS A 45 -4.65 11.31 -9.12
N GLY A 46 -4.49 12.63 -8.96
CA GLY A 46 -5.45 13.61 -9.45
C GLY A 46 -5.60 13.60 -10.97
N ARG A 47 -4.51 13.50 -11.72
CA ARG A 47 -4.55 13.36 -13.19
C ARG A 47 -5.26 12.09 -13.63
N LEU A 48 -4.98 10.96 -12.97
CA LEU A 48 -5.63 9.68 -13.26
C LEU A 48 -7.14 9.73 -12.97
N ARG A 49 -7.55 10.37 -11.88
CA ARG A 49 -8.98 10.62 -11.61
C ARG A 49 -9.62 11.47 -12.69
N GLY A 50 -8.97 12.56 -13.09
CA GLY A 50 -9.48 13.42 -14.17
C GLY A 50 -9.67 12.68 -15.50
N LEU A 51 -8.80 11.71 -15.82
CA LEU A 51 -8.99 10.85 -16.99
C LEU A 51 -10.20 9.91 -16.87
N SER A 52 -10.51 9.44 -15.66
CA SER A 52 -11.67 8.59 -15.39
C SER A 52 -12.99 9.37 -15.32
N GLU A 53 -12.94 10.67 -15.03
CA GLU A 53 -14.11 11.55 -14.91
C GLU A 53 -14.48 12.25 -16.22
N LEU A 54 -13.61 12.17 -17.25
CA LEU A 54 -13.98 12.58 -18.59
C LEU A 54 -15.26 11.83 -19.00
N PRO A 55 -16.30 12.53 -19.50
CA PRO A 55 -17.46 11.85 -20.04
C PRO A 55 -16.93 10.85 -21.07
N ALA A 56 -17.40 9.60 -21.00
CA ALA A 56 -17.32 8.72 -22.15
C ALA A 56 -17.97 9.51 -23.28
N THR A 57 -17.15 10.10 -24.15
CA THR A 57 -17.66 10.95 -25.22
C THR A 57 -18.64 10.08 -26.00
N ASP A 58 -19.85 10.55 -26.26
CA ASP A 58 -20.88 9.85 -27.04
C ASP A 58 -20.46 9.57 -28.51
N GLY A 59 -19.18 9.74 -28.83
CA GLY A 59 -18.53 9.18 -30.00
C GLY A 59 -18.07 7.76 -29.69
N THR A 60 -18.66 6.80 -30.38
CA THR A 60 -18.41 5.35 -30.35
C THR A 60 -16.96 4.88 -30.57
N ASP A 61 -15.98 5.81 -30.64
CA ASP A 61 -14.58 5.55 -30.98
C ASP A 61 -13.63 5.45 -29.76
N ASP A 62 -13.97 6.01 -28.61
CA ASP A 62 -13.09 5.98 -27.40
C ASP A 62 -13.42 4.86 -26.41
N LEU A 63 -14.52 4.12 -26.63
CA LEU A 63 -14.84 2.94 -25.83
C LEU A 63 -14.05 1.73 -26.34
N PRO A 64 -13.35 0.97 -25.47
CA PRO A 64 -12.75 -0.28 -25.88
C PRO A 64 -13.78 -1.20 -26.52
N SER A 65 -13.43 -1.79 -27.66
CA SER A 65 -14.32 -2.69 -28.39
C SER A 65 -14.84 -3.81 -27.49
N GLY A 66 -16.08 -4.28 -27.71
CA GLY A 66 -16.70 -5.34 -26.90
C GLY A 66 -15.87 -6.62 -26.81
N ASP A 67 -15.12 -6.94 -27.87
CA ASP A 67 -14.17 -8.06 -27.89
C ASP A 67 -12.98 -7.84 -26.94
N PHE A 68 -12.46 -6.61 -26.87
CA PHE A 68 -11.39 -6.26 -25.95
C PHE A 68 -11.87 -6.36 -24.50
N LEU A 69 -13.07 -5.85 -24.20
CA LEU A 69 -13.68 -5.97 -22.87
C LEU A 69 -13.92 -7.43 -22.49
N SER A 70 -14.38 -8.26 -23.43
CA SER A 70 -14.56 -9.70 -23.21
C SER A 70 -13.23 -10.38 -22.86
N ARG A 71 -12.16 -10.09 -23.62
CA ARG A 71 -10.81 -10.62 -23.33
C ARG A 71 -10.29 -10.16 -21.97
N LEU A 72 -10.45 -8.89 -21.61
CA LEU A 72 -10.06 -8.37 -20.30
C LEU A 72 -10.78 -9.09 -19.15
N ARG A 73 -12.09 -9.33 -19.28
CA ARG A 73 -12.89 -10.05 -18.27
C ARG A 73 -12.53 -11.53 -18.17
N SER A 74 -11.94 -12.10 -19.21
CA SER A 74 -11.41 -13.47 -19.22
C SER A 74 -9.99 -13.58 -18.68
N LEU A 75 -9.29 -12.47 -18.44
CA LEU A 75 -8.00 -12.53 -17.76
C LEU A 75 -8.23 -13.02 -16.33
N PRO A 76 -7.45 -14.01 -15.85
CA PRO A 76 -7.48 -14.37 -14.45
C PRO A 76 -7.11 -13.12 -13.66
N GLY A 77 -8.01 -12.67 -12.77
CA GLY A 77 -7.68 -11.60 -11.84
C GLY A 77 -6.38 -11.96 -11.15
N SER A 78 -5.47 -11.01 -10.97
CA SER A 78 -4.21 -11.21 -10.27
C SER A 78 -4.48 -11.53 -8.78
N ALA A 79 -5.04 -12.71 -8.54
CA ALA A 79 -5.13 -13.36 -7.25
C ALA A 79 -3.74 -13.93 -7.00
N GLY A 80 -2.93 -13.05 -6.43
CA GLY A 80 -1.57 -13.32 -6.01
C GLY A 80 -1.02 -12.16 -5.21
N LEU A 81 -1.87 -11.47 -4.43
CA LEU A 81 -1.35 -10.93 -3.17
C LEU A 81 -0.89 -12.16 -2.39
N PRO A 82 0.39 -12.26 -1.99
CA PRO A 82 0.78 -13.33 -1.09
C PRO A 82 -0.14 -13.20 0.12
N GLU A 83 -0.94 -14.24 0.37
CA GLU A 83 -1.60 -14.38 1.66
C GLU A 83 -0.52 -14.17 2.72
N PRO A 84 -0.77 -13.35 3.77
CA PRO A 84 0.16 -13.29 4.87
C PRO A 84 0.26 -14.72 5.37
N ALA A 85 1.42 -15.34 5.12
CA ALA A 85 1.70 -16.70 5.54
C ALA A 85 1.21 -16.81 6.98
N GLU A 86 0.19 -17.63 7.19
CA GLU A 86 -0.28 -17.98 8.52
C GLU A 86 0.98 -18.29 9.31
N ALA A 87 1.24 -17.46 10.33
CA ALA A 87 2.37 -17.64 11.20
C ALA A 87 2.25 -19.05 11.79
N ALA A 88 3.02 -19.99 11.25
CA ALA A 88 3.22 -21.28 11.87
C ALA A 88 3.60 -20.99 13.32
N PRO A 89 2.98 -21.65 14.32
CA PRO A 89 3.40 -21.47 15.70
C PRO A 89 4.87 -21.89 15.78
N GLU A 90 5.75 -20.94 16.05
CA GLU A 90 7.15 -21.23 16.33
C GLU A 90 7.17 -22.25 17.47
N PRO A 91 7.93 -23.36 17.35
CA PRO A 91 8.09 -24.28 18.46
C PRO A 91 8.74 -23.50 19.61
N ALA A 92 8.00 -23.38 20.72
CA ALA A 92 8.47 -22.76 21.94
C ALA A 92 9.82 -23.38 22.35
N VAL A 93 10.87 -22.59 22.23
CA VAL A 93 12.18 -22.95 22.77
C VAL A 93 12.04 -23.03 24.30
N PRO A 94 12.34 -24.16 24.95
CA PRO A 94 12.20 -24.25 26.39
C PRO A 94 13.17 -23.26 27.05
N ALA A 95 12.63 -22.38 27.88
CA ALA A 95 13.40 -21.42 28.67
C ALA A 95 14.41 -22.17 29.56
N ALA A 96 15.69 -21.90 29.35
CA ALA A 96 16.75 -22.39 30.23
C ALA A 96 16.55 -21.84 31.66
N PRO A 97 16.75 -22.65 32.72
CA PRO A 97 16.55 -22.16 34.08
C PRO A 97 17.62 -21.12 34.45
N VAL A 98 17.17 -19.94 34.85
CA VAL A 98 18.01 -18.90 35.44
C VAL A 98 18.50 -19.39 36.80
N ARG A 99 19.81 -19.60 36.94
CA ARG A 99 20.42 -19.90 38.24
C ARG A 99 20.54 -18.62 39.07
N PRO A 100 20.14 -18.61 40.36
CA PRO A 100 20.36 -17.45 41.21
C PRO A 100 21.86 -17.26 41.44
N ARG A 101 22.33 -16.01 41.37
CA ARG A 101 23.69 -15.63 41.76
C ARG A 101 23.76 -15.67 43.29
N SER A 102 24.60 -16.54 43.83
CA SER A 102 24.94 -16.51 45.25
C SER A 102 25.66 -15.20 45.58
N ALA A 103 25.19 -14.53 46.62
CA ALA A 103 25.85 -13.35 47.20
C ALA A 103 27.04 -13.79 48.07
N ALA A 104 28.17 -13.14 47.87
CA ALA A 104 29.30 -13.06 48.79
C ALA A 104 29.78 -11.61 48.80
#